data_AF-A0A8T0D4K3-F1
#
_entry.id   AF-A0A8T0D4K3-F1
#
_cell.length_a   1.000
_cell.length_b   1.000
_cell.length_c   1.000
_cell.angle_alpha   90.00
_cell.angle_beta   90.00
_cell.angle_gamma   90.00
#
_symmetry.space_group_name_H-M   'P 1'
#
loop_
_entity.id
_entity.type
_entity.pdbx_description
1 polymer ?
#
loop_
_entity_poly.entity_id
_entity_poly.type
_entity_poly.pdbx_seq_one_letter_code
_entity_poly.pdbx_strand_id
1 'polypeptide(L)'
;LRQPGERWLIRGPCEYVPPIGIEVAEKRTSIPLGESEGIYVRNTKTGEVRAVIGSTYMLTEEEEHWEKVLSSKVKELLEVNEMPYLGRSRFEQTILRESSSFDMCGLQVKGPRMEPKPFPVISLQVPHNAAVQINDYWQNKSRVEFGPVLVLLGPHEQFTLLSLSGGKPKRPHTVKSLYLLLGPDFVTDMVVVETADHARLSLQLAYNWIFDTTDALENQKEAAKLFSVPDFVGDTCKAMASRIRGAVASISFDYFHKNSARIIRAACLGLDNAGKVQDWYMFPENRLRITGVDIQSVAPGDEHISELLMKSVQMAIEITTNSLEASARYVGLVEVQQQEREQFDLVPISNRVFNHWKYQFKEFTSNAVSRWDA
;
A
#
# COMPACT_ATOMS: atom_id res chain seq x y z
N LEU A 1 44.38 -54.28 -1.92
CA LEU A 1 44.25 -54.39 -3.39
C LEU A 1 42.93 -53.74 -3.77
N ARG A 2 42.93 -52.74 -4.65
CA ARG A 2 41.72 -52.08 -5.16
C ARG A 2 40.99 -53.03 -6.11
N GLN A 3 39.66 -52.99 -6.13
CA GLN A 3 38.88 -53.80 -7.05
C GLN A 3 38.78 -53.14 -8.44
N PRO A 4 38.62 -53.91 -9.53
CA PRO A 4 38.37 -53.37 -10.85
C PRO A 4 37.11 -52.47 -10.85
N GLY A 5 37.25 -51.24 -11.35
CA GLY A 5 36.14 -50.26 -11.40
C GLY A 5 35.90 -49.46 -10.11
N GLU A 6 36.64 -49.74 -9.04
CA GLU A 6 36.59 -48.94 -7.82
C GLU A 6 37.10 -47.51 -8.10
N ARG A 7 36.41 -46.48 -7.60
CA ARG A 7 36.84 -45.09 -7.66
C ARG A 7 37.31 -44.64 -6.29
N TRP A 8 38.42 -43.92 -6.23
CA TRP A 8 38.96 -43.36 -5.00
C TRP A 8 39.62 -42.01 -5.27
N LEU A 9 39.72 -41.19 -4.23
CA LEU A 9 40.33 -39.87 -4.30
C LEU A 9 41.63 -39.86 -3.49
N ILE A 10 42.70 -39.36 -4.09
CA ILE A 10 43.96 -39.09 -3.41
C ILE A 10 43.92 -37.64 -2.91
N ARG A 11 44.24 -37.43 -1.63
CA ARG A 11 44.20 -36.11 -0.98
C ARG A 11 45.56 -35.77 -0.38
N GLY A 12 45.89 -34.48 -0.36
CA GLY A 12 47.07 -33.94 0.30
C GLY A 12 48.18 -33.51 -0.66
N PRO A 13 49.22 -32.86 -0.14
CA PRO A 13 50.35 -32.40 -0.93
C PRO A 13 51.22 -33.59 -1.33
N CYS A 14 51.01 -34.12 -2.53
CA CYS A 14 51.83 -35.18 -3.10
C CYS A 14 51.86 -35.09 -4.64
N GLU A 15 52.97 -35.49 -5.23
CA GLU A 15 53.04 -35.76 -6.67
C GLU A 15 52.55 -37.20 -6.91
N TYR A 16 51.61 -37.35 -7.85
CA TYR A 16 51.05 -38.66 -8.20
C TYR A 16 51.29 -38.97 -9.67
N VAL A 17 51.91 -40.13 -9.91
CA VAL A 17 52.12 -40.69 -11.24
C VAL A 17 51.25 -41.96 -11.33
N PRO A 18 50.23 -42.00 -12.20
CA PRO A 18 49.31 -43.14 -12.27
C PRO A 18 50.05 -44.40 -12.79
N PRO A 19 49.97 -45.53 -12.08
CA PRO A 19 50.54 -46.79 -12.54
C PRO A 19 49.67 -47.42 -13.64
N ILE A 20 50.24 -48.40 -14.36
CA ILE A 20 49.58 -49.11 -15.45
C ILE A 20 48.30 -49.79 -14.92
N GLY A 21 47.16 -49.49 -15.53
CA GLY A 21 45.83 -49.99 -15.12
C GLY A 21 45.00 -49.03 -14.27
N ILE A 22 45.53 -47.85 -13.94
CA ILE A 22 44.79 -46.79 -13.24
C ILE A 22 44.62 -45.59 -14.18
N GLU A 23 43.38 -45.17 -14.38
CA GLU A 23 43.03 -44.00 -15.19
C GLU A 23 42.66 -42.81 -14.29
N VAL A 24 43.16 -41.63 -14.62
CA VAL A 24 42.79 -40.39 -13.94
C VAL A 24 41.46 -39.90 -14.51
N ALA A 25 40.36 -40.22 -13.83
CA ALA A 25 39.02 -39.87 -14.29
C ALA A 25 38.72 -38.36 -14.18
N GLU A 26 39.09 -37.73 -13.06
CA GLU A 26 38.75 -36.32 -12.78
C GLU A 26 39.81 -35.70 -11.87
N LYS A 27 40.14 -34.42 -12.10
CA LYS A 27 40.94 -33.62 -11.17
C LYS A 27 40.01 -32.74 -10.35
N ARG A 28 39.92 -32.99 -9.05
CA ARG A 28 39.04 -32.24 -8.14
C ARG A 28 39.81 -31.18 -7.38
N THR A 29 39.19 -30.02 -7.23
CA THR A 29 39.70 -28.90 -6.44
C THR A 29 38.80 -28.65 -5.25
N SER A 30 39.36 -28.10 -4.18
CA SER A 30 38.58 -27.60 -3.05
C SER A 30 37.83 -26.32 -3.46
N ILE A 31 36.56 -26.25 -3.11
CA ILE A 31 35.69 -25.11 -3.40
C ILE A 31 35.65 -24.23 -2.14
N PRO A 32 36.17 -22.99 -2.19
CA PRO A 32 36.08 -22.08 -1.06
C PRO A 32 34.63 -21.61 -0.89
N LEU A 33 34.04 -21.92 0.26
CA LEU A 33 32.71 -21.47 0.66
C LEU A 33 32.84 -20.50 1.84
N GLY A 34 32.24 -19.30 1.70
CA GLY A 34 32.05 -18.39 2.82
C GLY A 34 30.94 -18.87 3.77
N GLU A 35 30.79 -18.21 4.92
CA GLU A 35 29.84 -18.58 5.98
C GLU A 35 28.39 -18.69 5.50
N SER A 36 27.99 -17.80 4.58
CA SER A 36 26.64 -17.70 4.02
C SER A 36 26.48 -18.35 2.65
N GLU A 37 27.46 -19.13 2.21
CA GLU A 37 27.48 -19.75 0.89
C GLU A 37 27.55 -21.27 1.02
N GLY A 38 27.00 -21.96 0.03
CA GLY A 38 27.06 -23.41 -0.01
C GLY A 38 26.96 -23.97 -1.42
N ILE A 39 27.14 -25.28 -1.52
CA ILE A 39 26.91 -26.07 -2.73
C ILE A 39 26.01 -27.26 -2.41
N TYR A 40 25.25 -27.74 -3.40
CA TYR A 40 24.56 -29.00 -3.28
C TYR A 40 25.44 -30.15 -3.78
N VAL A 41 25.48 -31.22 -2.98
CA VAL A 41 26.22 -32.44 -3.28
C VAL A 41 25.28 -33.63 -3.26
N ARG A 42 25.44 -34.53 -4.20
CA ARG A 42 24.73 -35.81 -4.26
C ARG A 42 25.72 -36.95 -4.13
N ASN A 43 25.41 -37.91 -3.28
CA ASN A 43 26.16 -39.15 -3.21
C ASN A 43 25.71 -40.10 -4.34
N THR A 44 26.63 -40.56 -5.18
CA THR A 44 26.36 -41.43 -6.33
C THR A 44 25.99 -42.86 -5.92
N LYS A 45 26.43 -43.33 -4.73
CA LYS A 45 26.09 -44.66 -4.20
C LYS A 45 24.74 -44.68 -3.50
N THR A 46 24.48 -43.74 -2.59
CA THR A 46 23.24 -43.71 -1.79
C THR A 46 22.12 -42.92 -2.47
N GLY A 47 22.46 -42.02 -3.40
CA GLY A 47 21.53 -41.09 -4.02
C GLY A 47 21.15 -39.90 -3.12
N GLU A 48 21.65 -39.85 -1.89
CA GLU A 48 21.34 -38.80 -0.92
C GLU A 48 21.87 -37.44 -1.38
N VAL A 49 21.02 -36.41 -1.30
CA VAL A 49 21.38 -35.03 -1.65
C VAL A 49 21.41 -34.20 -0.37
N ARG A 50 22.49 -33.42 -0.17
CA ARG A 50 22.64 -32.50 0.96
C ARG A 50 23.24 -31.17 0.52
N ALA A 51 22.99 -30.13 1.31
CA ALA A 51 23.64 -28.84 1.17
C ALA A 51 24.85 -28.77 2.10
N VAL A 52 26.02 -28.38 1.57
CA VAL A 52 27.23 -28.11 2.36
C VAL A 52 27.45 -26.60 2.38
N ILE A 53 27.51 -26.01 3.57
CA ILE A 53 27.50 -24.54 3.78
C ILE A 53 28.65 -24.15 4.70
N GLY A 54 29.23 -22.97 4.48
CA GLY A 54 30.01 -22.26 5.50
C GLY A 54 31.50 -22.63 5.62
N SER A 55 31.95 -23.70 4.96
CA SER A 55 33.34 -24.16 5.08
C SER A 55 33.88 -24.65 3.73
N THR A 56 35.17 -24.42 3.48
CA THR A 56 35.82 -24.90 2.26
C THR A 56 35.63 -26.41 2.13
N TYR A 57 35.02 -26.84 1.03
CA TYR A 57 34.64 -28.24 0.85
C TYR A 57 35.26 -28.82 -0.41
N MET A 58 35.70 -30.07 -0.32
CA MET A 58 36.17 -30.85 -1.46
C MET A 58 35.30 -32.10 -1.56
N LEU A 59 34.71 -32.30 -2.73
CA LEU A 59 33.84 -33.46 -3.00
C LEU A 59 34.59 -34.76 -2.73
N THR A 60 33.92 -35.70 -2.05
CA THR A 60 34.45 -37.06 -1.87
C THR A 60 34.36 -37.88 -3.15
N GLU A 61 35.06 -39.01 -3.22
CA GLU A 61 35.07 -39.92 -4.38
C GLU A 61 33.69 -40.42 -4.83
N GLU A 62 32.70 -40.37 -3.92
CA GLU A 62 31.32 -40.81 -4.16
C GLU A 62 30.36 -39.64 -4.33
N GLU A 63 30.86 -38.40 -4.35
CA GLU A 63 30.02 -37.21 -4.46
C GLU A 63 30.16 -36.57 -5.84
N GLU A 64 29.03 -36.07 -6.33
CA GLU A 64 28.94 -35.21 -7.50
C GLU A 64 28.19 -33.92 -7.15
N HIS A 65 28.38 -32.88 -7.95
CA HIS A 65 27.54 -31.69 -7.83
C HIS A 65 26.12 -31.98 -8.25
N TRP A 66 25.17 -31.36 -7.55
CA TRP A 66 23.75 -31.50 -7.84
C TRP A 66 23.13 -30.15 -8.17
N GLU A 67 22.48 -30.06 -9.32
CA GLU A 67 21.72 -28.86 -9.67
C GLU A 67 20.30 -28.96 -9.11
N LYS A 68 19.91 -27.98 -8.30
CA LYS A 68 18.54 -27.84 -7.84
C LYS A 68 17.68 -27.26 -8.96
N VAL A 69 16.70 -28.03 -9.41
CA VAL A 69 15.72 -27.57 -10.39
C VAL A 69 14.74 -26.61 -9.72
N LEU A 70 14.67 -25.38 -10.23
CA LEU A 70 13.71 -24.36 -9.84
C LEU A 70 12.76 -24.06 -11.01
N SER A 71 11.53 -23.67 -10.68
CA SER A 71 10.60 -23.08 -11.65
C SER A 71 11.19 -21.81 -12.27
N SER A 72 10.96 -21.60 -13.56
CA SER A 72 11.43 -20.42 -14.30
C SER A 72 11.05 -19.12 -13.61
N LYS A 73 9.82 -19.02 -13.10
CA LYS A 73 9.34 -17.83 -12.41
C LYS A 73 10.09 -17.54 -11.10
N VAL A 74 10.52 -18.58 -10.39
CA VAL A 74 11.31 -18.41 -9.16
C VAL A 74 12.72 -17.93 -9.50
N LYS A 75 13.33 -18.48 -10.56
CA LYS A 75 14.64 -18.01 -11.05
C LYS A 75 14.60 -16.52 -11.42
N GLU A 76 13.59 -16.11 -12.19
CA GLU A 76 13.39 -14.68 -12.53
C GLU A 76 13.27 -13.78 -11.29
N LEU A 77 12.54 -14.22 -10.26
CA LEU A 77 12.34 -13.43 -9.04
C LEU A 77 13.59 -13.39 -8.13
N LEU A 78 14.43 -14.41 -8.17
CA LEU A 78 15.71 -14.43 -7.46
C LEU A 78 16.70 -13.46 -8.12
N GLU A 79 16.80 -13.47 -9.45
CA GLU A 79 17.67 -12.55 -10.21
C GLU A 79 17.31 -11.07 -9.97
N VAL A 80 16.02 -10.76 -9.83
CA VAL A 80 15.55 -9.40 -9.53
C VAL A 80 15.93 -8.97 -8.10
N ASN A 81 15.87 -9.88 -7.12
CA ASN A 81 16.23 -9.58 -5.72
C ASN A 81 17.74 -9.42 -5.49
N GLU A 82 18.59 -10.03 -6.33
CA GLU A 82 20.05 -9.84 -6.30
C GLU A 82 20.51 -8.43 -6.74
N MET A 83 19.59 -7.54 -7.13
CA MET A 83 19.87 -6.13 -7.44
C MET A 83 19.42 -5.13 -6.34
N PRO A 84 19.96 -5.16 -5.11
CA PRO A 84 19.57 -4.23 -4.04
C PRO A 84 20.16 -2.81 -4.19
N TYR A 85 21.07 -2.56 -5.15
CA TYR A 85 21.76 -1.26 -5.31
C TYR A 85 21.05 -0.23 -6.20
N LEU A 86 19.90 -0.57 -6.80
CA LEU A 86 19.08 0.40 -7.52
C LEU A 86 17.85 0.68 -6.68
N GLY A 87 17.90 1.80 -5.97
CA GLY A 87 16.99 2.21 -4.90
C GLY A 87 15.51 1.84 -5.09
N ARG A 88 14.90 1.63 -3.92
CA ARG A 88 13.49 1.43 -3.53
C ARG A 88 12.37 2.13 -4.34
N SER A 89 12.68 2.90 -5.39
CA SER A 89 11.72 3.61 -6.25
C SER A 89 11.23 2.81 -7.46
N ARG A 90 11.70 1.57 -7.67
CA ARG A 90 11.33 0.78 -8.88
C ARG A 90 10.08 -0.09 -8.72
N PHE A 91 9.63 -0.41 -7.49
CA PHE A 91 8.40 -1.21 -7.30
C PHE A 91 7.14 -0.48 -7.82
N GLU A 92 7.14 0.86 -7.84
CA GLU A 92 6.12 1.67 -8.51
C GLU A 92 6.34 1.83 -10.02
N GLN A 93 7.55 1.63 -10.55
CA GLN A 93 7.86 1.89 -11.97
C GLN A 93 7.81 0.65 -12.87
N THR A 94 7.88 -0.58 -12.33
CA THR A 94 7.81 -1.79 -13.14
C THR A 94 6.43 -2.02 -13.77
N ILE A 95 5.37 -1.35 -13.28
CA ILE A 95 4.02 -1.43 -13.84
C ILE A 95 3.83 -0.45 -15.04
N LEU A 96 4.75 0.50 -15.27
CA LEU A 96 4.54 1.59 -16.23
C LEU A 96 5.53 1.63 -17.42
N ARG A 97 6.39 0.63 -17.62
CA ARG A 97 7.40 0.66 -18.71
C ARG A 97 7.30 -0.50 -19.70
N GLU A 98 6.13 -0.67 -20.30
CA GLU A 98 6.02 -1.25 -21.65
C GLU A 98 6.09 -0.13 -22.71
N SER A 99 7.16 0.69 -22.71
CA SER A 99 7.56 1.54 -23.86
C SER A 99 8.61 2.58 -23.44
N SER A 100 9.88 2.22 -23.48
CA SER A 100 10.98 3.13 -23.93
C SER A 100 12.32 2.44 -23.73
N SER A 101 12.92 2.08 -24.86
CA SER A 101 14.35 1.89 -25.04
C SER A 101 15.09 3.17 -24.64
N PHE A 102 15.81 3.16 -23.52
CA PHE A 102 16.80 4.18 -23.23
C PHE A 102 17.98 3.57 -22.46
N ASP A 103 19.13 3.56 -23.12
CA ASP A 103 20.45 3.22 -22.60
C ASP A 103 20.80 4.06 -21.38
N MET A 104 21.34 3.44 -20.33
CA MET A 104 22.20 4.16 -19.38
C MET A 104 23.43 3.33 -18.98
N CYS A 105 24.55 3.98 -19.27
CA CYS A 105 25.93 3.61 -19.08
C CYS A 105 26.35 3.59 -17.58
N GLY A 106 27.12 2.57 -17.22
CA GLY A 106 28.43 2.72 -16.58
C GLY A 106 28.53 3.18 -15.12
N LEU A 107 28.32 2.28 -14.16
CA LEU A 107 29.11 2.23 -12.92
C LEU A 107 29.41 0.77 -12.56
N GLN A 108 30.51 0.24 -13.11
CA GLN A 108 31.04 -1.07 -12.71
C GLN A 108 31.93 -0.91 -11.49
N VAL A 109 31.42 -1.25 -10.31
CA VAL A 109 32.28 -1.54 -9.14
C VAL A 109 32.98 -2.86 -9.45
N LYS A 110 34.23 -2.79 -9.93
CA LYS A 110 35.09 -3.95 -10.14
C LYS A 110 35.59 -4.48 -8.80
N GLY A 111 34.75 -5.24 -8.10
CA GLY A 111 35.24 -6.28 -7.20
C GLY A 111 35.93 -7.40 -8.03
N PRO A 112 36.77 -8.25 -7.42
CA PRO A 112 37.32 -9.41 -8.12
C PRO A 112 36.14 -10.25 -8.64
N ARG A 113 36.03 -10.38 -9.97
CA ARG A 113 35.08 -11.31 -10.60
C ARG A 113 35.53 -12.73 -10.23
N MET A 114 35.04 -13.25 -9.10
CA MET A 114 35.05 -14.68 -8.86
C MET A 114 34.23 -15.32 -9.97
N GLU A 115 34.77 -16.36 -10.60
CA GLU A 115 33.98 -17.19 -11.50
C GLU A 115 32.75 -17.71 -10.74
N PRO A 116 31.56 -17.70 -11.36
CA PRO A 116 30.35 -18.18 -10.72
C PRO A 116 30.58 -19.62 -10.26
N LYS A 117 30.36 -19.86 -8.97
CA LYS A 117 30.57 -21.18 -8.37
C LYS A 117 29.65 -22.20 -9.04
N PRO A 118 30.10 -23.43 -9.26
CA PRO A 118 29.26 -24.47 -9.82
C PRO A 118 28.18 -24.85 -8.79
N PHE A 119 26.91 -24.74 -9.19
CA PHE A 119 25.73 -25.21 -8.45
C PHE A 119 25.60 -24.66 -7.01
N PRO A 120 25.52 -23.32 -6.86
CA PRO A 120 25.42 -22.70 -5.54
C PRO A 120 24.10 -23.07 -4.86
N VAL A 121 24.13 -23.14 -3.53
CA VAL A 121 22.92 -23.20 -2.72
C VAL A 121 22.09 -21.95 -2.99
N ILE A 122 20.82 -22.16 -3.29
CA ILE A 122 19.92 -21.06 -3.59
C ILE A 122 19.66 -20.30 -2.29
N SER A 123 19.95 -19.00 -2.34
CA SER A 123 19.81 -18.09 -1.21
C SER A 123 18.84 -16.96 -1.56
N LEU A 124 18.09 -16.49 -0.56
CA LEU A 124 17.20 -15.34 -0.67
C LEU A 124 17.40 -14.41 0.52
N GLN A 125 17.73 -13.16 0.24
CA GLN A 125 17.74 -12.10 1.24
C GLN A 125 16.30 -11.65 1.51
N VAL A 126 15.78 -12.01 2.68
CA VAL A 126 14.44 -11.58 3.10
C VAL A 126 14.55 -10.17 3.68
N PRO A 127 13.87 -9.16 3.11
CA PRO A 127 13.97 -7.80 3.61
C PRO A 127 13.34 -7.66 4.99
N HIS A 128 13.62 -6.54 5.65
CA HIS A 128 12.90 -6.17 6.88
C HIS A 128 11.40 -6.18 6.65
N ASN A 129 10.66 -6.60 7.68
CA ASN A 129 9.20 -6.57 7.67
C ASN A 129 8.57 -7.42 6.55
N ALA A 130 9.24 -8.52 6.23
CA ALA A 130 8.76 -9.53 5.32
C ALA A 130 8.91 -10.92 5.93
N ALA A 131 8.11 -11.86 5.45
CA ALA A 131 8.21 -13.27 5.78
C ALA A 131 8.28 -14.10 4.51
N VAL A 132 9.03 -15.20 4.52
CA VAL A 132 9.05 -16.18 3.43
C VAL A 132 8.60 -17.53 3.96
N GLN A 133 7.76 -18.22 3.20
CA GLN A 133 7.37 -19.59 3.49
C GLN A 133 8.17 -20.55 2.61
N ILE A 134 8.80 -21.52 3.27
CA ILE A 134 9.62 -22.55 2.66
C ILE A 134 8.96 -23.89 2.96
N ASN A 135 8.73 -24.68 1.91
CA ASN A 135 8.11 -25.99 2.05
C ASN A 135 9.12 -27.07 1.67
N ASP A 136 9.36 -28.00 2.59
CA ASP A 136 10.02 -29.27 2.31
C ASP A 136 8.96 -30.31 1.93
N TYR A 137 8.88 -30.62 0.64
CA TYR A 137 7.92 -31.60 0.11
C TYR A 137 8.28 -33.04 0.47
N TRP A 138 9.54 -33.33 0.78
CA TRP A 138 9.97 -34.69 1.13
C TRP A 138 9.54 -35.03 2.55
N GLN A 139 9.74 -34.10 3.49
CA GLN A 139 9.35 -34.28 4.89
C GLN A 139 7.92 -33.80 5.20
N ASN A 140 7.24 -33.19 4.22
CA ASN A 140 5.96 -32.50 4.37
C ASN A 140 5.96 -31.50 5.54
N LYS A 141 7.05 -30.73 5.65
CA LYS A 141 7.23 -29.70 6.68
C LYS A 141 7.30 -28.34 6.02
N SER A 142 6.64 -27.36 6.60
CA SER A 142 6.75 -25.96 6.21
C SER A 142 7.36 -25.15 7.34
N ARG A 143 8.23 -24.22 6.98
CA ARG A 143 8.79 -23.22 7.89
C ARG A 143 8.65 -21.83 7.30
N VAL A 144 8.58 -20.84 8.18
CA VAL A 144 8.38 -19.44 7.85
C VAL A 144 9.50 -18.68 8.51
N GLU A 145 10.28 -17.99 7.70
CA GLU A 145 11.42 -17.21 8.18
C GLU A 145 11.06 -15.72 8.08
N PHE A 146 11.26 -14.99 9.17
CA PHE A 146 11.00 -13.55 9.24
C PHE A 146 12.30 -12.78 8.97
N GLY A 147 12.21 -11.75 8.13
CA GLY A 147 13.35 -10.89 7.82
C GLY A 147 13.66 -9.88 8.93
N PRO A 148 14.89 -9.34 8.97
CA PRO A 148 15.96 -9.49 7.98
C PRO A 148 16.78 -10.77 8.20
N VAL A 149 16.75 -11.69 7.23
CA VAL A 149 17.52 -12.93 7.31
C VAL A 149 17.86 -13.44 5.91
N LEU A 150 19.04 -14.01 5.76
CA LEU A 150 19.41 -14.76 4.56
C LEU A 150 18.92 -16.19 4.71
N VAL A 151 17.98 -16.57 3.86
CA VAL A 151 17.45 -17.93 3.82
C VAL A 151 18.23 -18.74 2.80
N LEU A 152 18.72 -19.91 3.22
CA LEU A 152 19.34 -20.92 2.36
C LEU A 152 18.37 -22.09 2.19
N LEU A 153 18.08 -22.45 0.94
CA LEU A 153 17.21 -23.59 0.66
C LEU A 153 17.95 -24.92 0.84
N GLY A 154 17.32 -25.84 1.56
CA GLY A 154 17.69 -27.24 1.54
C GLY A 154 17.46 -27.91 0.17
N PRO A 155 18.00 -29.12 -0.03
CA PRO A 155 17.87 -29.86 -1.30
C PRO A 155 16.43 -30.09 -1.73
N HIS A 156 15.54 -30.42 -0.79
CA HIS A 156 14.14 -30.73 -1.04
C HIS A 156 13.18 -29.57 -0.69
N GLU A 157 13.73 -28.45 -0.22
CA GLU A 157 12.96 -27.26 0.12
C GLU A 157 12.65 -26.42 -1.12
N GLN A 158 11.48 -25.76 -1.16
CA GLN A 158 11.12 -24.82 -2.22
C GLN A 158 10.48 -23.57 -1.61
N PHE A 159 10.69 -22.43 -2.27
CA PHE A 159 9.97 -21.20 -1.94
C PHE A 159 8.51 -21.31 -2.35
N THR A 160 7.62 -20.82 -1.50
CA THR A 160 6.21 -20.65 -1.84
C THR A 160 6.07 -19.40 -2.69
N LEU A 161 5.64 -19.57 -3.94
CA LEU A 161 5.37 -18.44 -4.84
C LEU A 161 4.04 -17.79 -4.45
N LEU A 162 4.08 -16.50 -4.10
CA LEU A 162 2.88 -15.70 -3.87
C LEU A 162 2.43 -15.09 -5.19
N SER A 163 1.11 -15.14 -5.43
CA SER A 163 0.48 -14.55 -6.61
C SER A 163 -0.66 -13.65 -6.16
N LEU A 164 -0.36 -12.36 -6.06
CA LEU A 164 -1.23 -11.35 -5.48
C LEU A 164 -1.97 -10.56 -6.57
N SER A 165 -3.17 -10.10 -6.23
CA SER A 165 -3.96 -9.19 -7.03
C SER A 165 -3.30 -7.81 -7.14
N GLY A 166 -3.35 -7.22 -8.34
CA GLY A 166 -2.77 -5.89 -8.62
C GLY A 166 -3.66 -5.05 -9.53
N GLY A 167 -3.32 -3.77 -9.72
CA GLY A 167 -4.07 -2.85 -10.58
C GLY A 167 -5.28 -2.16 -9.92
N LYS A 168 -5.98 -1.36 -10.73
CA LYS A 168 -7.22 -0.61 -10.42
C LYS A 168 -8.15 -0.67 -11.66
N PRO A 169 -9.23 -1.47 -11.67
CA PRO A 169 -9.68 -2.39 -10.63
C PRO A 169 -8.69 -3.55 -10.40
N LYS A 170 -8.80 -4.22 -9.25
CA LYS A 170 -7.94 -5.36 -8.92
C LYS A 170 -8.12 -6.52 -9.91
N ARG A 171 -7.00 -6.99 -10.44
CA ARG A 171 -6.89 -8.17 -11.30
C ARG A 171 -6.07 -9.25 -10.59
N PRO A 172 -6.57 -10.50 -10.51
CA PRO A 172 -5.87 -11.59 -9.85
C PRO A 172 -4.56 -11.92 -10.57
N HIS A 173 -3.61 -12.49 -9.83
CA HIS A 173 -2.33 -13.01 -10.34
C HIS A 173 -1.41 -12.01 -11.06
N THR A 174 -1.59 -10.71 -10.81
CA THR A 174 -0.81 -9.66 -11.47
C THR A 174 0.59 -9.53 -10.87
N VAL A 175 0.69 -9.57 -9.53
CA VAL A 175 1.96 -9.41 -8.81
C VAL A 175 2.44 -10.77 -8.34
N LYS A 176 3.71 -11.09 -8.58
CA LYS A 176 4.33 -12.33 -8.12
C LYS A 176 5.50 -12.00 -7.21
N SER A 177 5.57 -12.65 -6.05
CA SER A 177 6.61 -12.41 -5.04
C SER A 177 7.04 -13.72 -4.38
N LEU A 178 8.27 -13.75 -3.84
CA LEU A 178 8.79 -14.87 -3.04
C LEU A 178 8.57 -14.67 -1.54
N TYR A 179 8.39 -13.43 -1.10
CA TYR A 179 8.14 -13.08 0.31
C TYR A 179 6.86 -12.26 0.43
N LEU A 180 6.20 -12.41 1.58
CA LEU A 180 5.03 -11.65 2.00
C LEU A 180 5.50 -10.40 2.75
N LEU A 181 5.02 -9.22 2.36
CA LEU A 181 5.21 -7.99 3.12
C LEU A 181 4.22 -7.95 4.29
N LEU A 182 4.70 -7.66 5.49
CA LEU A 182 3.90 -7.73 6.72
C LEU A 182 3.20 -6.39 7.06
N GLY A 183 3.56 -5.29 6.41
CA GLY A 183 2.98 -3.96 6.65
C GLY A 183 3.58 -3.26 7.90
N PRO A 184 3.33 -1.96 8.13
CA PRO A 184 2.20 -1.20 7.65
C PRO A 184 2.34 -0.81 6.18
N ASP A 185 1.29 -1.03 5.41
CA ASP A 185 1.18 -0.61 4.02
C ASP A 185 -0.31 -0.39 3.69
N PHE A 186 -0.62 0.05 2.47
CA PHE A 186 -1.99 0.26 2.03
C PHE A 186 -2.23 -0.36 0.66
N VAL A 187 -3.48 -0.75 0.42
CA VAL A 187 -3.91 -1.29 -0.87
C VAL A 187 -5.06 -0.50 -1.42
N THR A 188 -4.90 -0.03 -2.66
CA THR A 188 -5.92 0.76 -3.35
C THR A 188 -6.78 -0.11 -4.27
N ASP A 189 -8.08 0.09 -4.29
CA ASP A 189 -9.02 -0.59 -5.19
C ASP A 189 -10.10 0.37 -5.73
N MET A 190 -10.78 -0.06 -6.79
CA MET A 190 -11.94 0.63 -7.38
C MET A 190 -13.16 -0.27 -7.25
N VAL A 191 -14.15 0.18 -6.47
CA VAL A 191 -15.38 -0.56 -6.21
C VAL A 191 -16.55 0.20 -6.82
N VAL A 192 -17.31 -0.48 -7.68
CA VAL A 192 -18.57 0.04 -8.20
C VAL A 192 -19.71 -0.38 -7.27
N VAL A 193 -20.48 0.59 -6.80
CA VAL A 193 -21.61 0.41 -5.87
C VAL A 193 -22.89 0.98 -6.48
N GLU A 194 -24.03 0.50 -6.00
CA GLU A 194 -25.35 0.99 -6.36
C GLU A 194 -26.11 1.32 -5.08
N THR A 195 -26.69 2.52 -5.03
CA THR A 195 -27.51 3.00 -3.90
C THR A 195 -28.95 2.50 -4.01
N ALA A 196 -29.78 2.69 -2.97
CA ALA A 196 -31.20 2.37 -3.00
C ALA A 196 -31.98 3.07 -4.13
N ASP A 197 -31.55 4.27 -4.53
CA ASP A 197 -32.15 5.04 -5.62
C ASP A 197 -31.56 4.68 -7.01
N HIS A 198 -30.91 3.52 -7.13
CA HIS A 198 -30.26 3.04 -8.36
C HIS A 198 -29.14 3.95 -8.91
N ALA A 199 -28.61 4.89 -8.12
CA ALA A 199 -27.43 5.65 -8.50
C ALA A 199 -26.18 4.74 -8.44
N ARG A 200 -25.51 4.61 -9.59
CA ARG A 200 -24.25 3.88 -9.70
C ARG A 200 -23.09 4.81 -9.40
N LEU A 201 -22.23 4.42 -8.46
CA LEU A 201 -21.06 5.18 -8.05
C LEU A 201 -19.80 4.32 -8.18
N SER A 202 -18.71 4.93 -8.61
CA SER A 202 -17.36 4.36 -8.59
C SER A 202 -16.59 4.96 -7.43
N LEU A 203 -16.19 4.11 -6.48
CA LEU A 203 -15.45 4.47 -5.29
C LEU A 203 -13.99 4.05 -5.47
N GLN A 204 -13.06 4.99 -5.37
CA GLN A 204 -11.64 4.67 -5.22
C GLN A 204 -11.28 4.69 -3.74
N LEU A 205 -10.87 3.54 -3.23
CA LEU A 205 -10.64 3.32 -1.81
C LEU A 205 -9.21 2.86 -1.59
N ALA A 206 -8.62 3.27 -0.47
CA ALA A 206 -7.36 2.74 0.04
C ALA A 206 -7.61 2.10 1.41
N TYR A 207 -7.24 0.84 1.54
CA TYR A 207 -7.33 0.10 2.80
C TYR A 207 -5.95 0.04 3.43
N ASN A 208 -5.80 0.61 4.63
CA ASN A 208 -4.57 0.54 5.40
C ASN A 208 -4.54 -0.80 6.14
N TRP A 209 -3.44 -1.54 6.02
CA TRP A 209 -3.34 -2.90 6.52
C TRP A 209 -1.99 -3.20 7.17
N ILE A 210 -2.02 -4.16 8.09
CA ILE A 210 -0.84 -4.72 8.77
C ILE A 210 -1.15 -6.16 9.17
N PHE A 211 -0.18 -7.06 9.07
CA PHE A 211 -0.30 -8.41 9.61
C PHE A 211 0.02 -8.44 11.10
N ASP A 212 -0.79 -9.16 11.86
CA ASP A 212 -0.53 -9.38 13.27
C ASP A 212 0.50 -10.51 13.47
N THR A 213 1.70 -10.11 13.90
CA THR A 213 2.87 -10.99 14.00
C THR A 213 3.24 -11.37 15.43
N THR A 214 2.51 -10.88 16.45
CA THR A 214 2.89 -11.04 17.87
C THR A 214 3.15 -12.49 18.25
N ASP A 215 2.24 -13.40 17.92
CA ASP A 215 2.39 -14.82 18.26
C ASP A 215 3.12 -15.61 17.16
N ALA A 216 3.16 -15.04 15.94
CA ALA A 216 3.73 -15.69 14.77
C ALA A 216 5.26 -15.74 14.84
N LEU A 217 5.89 -14.80 15.55
CA LEU A 217 7.34 -14.76 15.69
C LEU A 217 7.90 -15.93 16.53
N GLU A 218 7.12 -16.41 17.50
CA GLU A 218 7.53 -17.49 18.41
C GLU A 218 6.96 -18.87 17.99
N ASN A 219 5.82 -18.88 17.26
CA ASN A 219 5.12 -20.12 16.93
C ASN A 219 4.98 -20.34 15.42
N GLN A 220 5.65 -21.38 14.94
CA GLN A 220 5.66 -21.78 13.53
C GLN A 220 4.26 -22.09 12.96
N LYS A 221 3.34 -22.60 13.79
CA LYS A 221 1.95 -22.90 13.37
C LYS A 221 1.16 -21.62 13.12
N GLU A 222 1.37 -20.60 13.93
CA GLU A 222 0.74 -19.30 13.76
C GLU A 222 1.37 -18.53 12.61
N ALA A 223 2.69 -18.64 12.41
CA ALA A 223 3.38 -18.10 11.24
C ALA A 223 2.84 -18.69 9.93
N ALA A 224 2.51 -19.98 9.90
CA ALA A 224 1.91 -20.63 8.73
C ALA A 224 0.52 -20.05 8.36
N LYS A 225 -0.22 -19.48 9.32
CA LYS A 225 -1.51 -18.83 9.03
C LYS A 225 -1.37 -17.61 8.14
N LEU A 226 -0.27 -16.87 8.25
CA LEU A 226 0.01 -15.70 7.39
C LEU A 226 -0.05 -16.05 5.88
N PHE A 227 0.25 -17.30 5.53
CA PHE A 227 0.28 -17.81 4.17
C PHE A 227 -0.95 -18.67 3.80
N SER A 228 -1.94 -18.79 4.69
CA SER A 228 -3.13 -19.62 4.44
C SER A 228 -4.01 -19.06 3.32
N VAL A 229 -3.97 -17.75 3.10
CA VAL A 229 -4.68 -17.07 2.00
C VAL A 229 -3.67 -16.72 0.90
N PRO A 230 -3.69 -17.40 -0.27
CA PRO A 230 -2.70 -17.21 -1.33
C PRO A 230 -2.69 -15.79 -1.93
N ASP A 231 -3.88 -15.20 -2.10
CA ASP A 231 -4.07 -13.83 -2.60
C ASP A 231 -4.79 -12.98 -1.56
N PHE A 232 -4.09 -12.67 -0.47
CA PHE A 232 -4.67 -11.88 0.61
C PHE A 232 -5.18 -10.52 0.13
N VAL A 233 -4.52 -9.91 -0.87
CA VAL A 233 -4.93 -8.62 -1.44
C VAL A 233 -6.28 -8.76 -2.14
N GLY A 234 -6.40 -9.73 -3.04
CA GLY A 234 -7.63 -9.98 -3.78
C GLY A 234 -8.79 -10.32 -2.86
N ASP A 235 -8.57 -11.23 -1.90
CA ASP A 235 -9.61 -11.65 -0.96
C ASP A 235 -10.03 -10.52 -0.02
N THR A 236 -9.08 -9.70 0.45
CA THR A 236 -9.39 -8.53 1.27
C THR A 236 -10.22 -7.51 0.50
N CYS A 237 -9.78 -7.12 -0.69
CA CYS A 237 -10.52 -6.17 -1.53
C CYS A 237 -11.91 -6.70 -1.89
N LYS A 238 -12.04 -7.98 -2.21
CA LYS A 238 -13.32 -8.63 -2.53
C LYS A 238 -14.27 -8.64 -1.31
N ALA A 239 -13.75 -8.98 -0.13
CA ALA A 239 -14.53 -8.97 1.10
C ALA A 239 -14.99 -7.56 1.47
N MET A 240 -14.09 -6.58 1.41
CA MET A 240 -14.41 -5.17 1.69
C MET A 240 -15.40 -4.60 0.68
N ALA A 241 -15.20 -4.84 -0.61
CA ALA A 241 -16.12 -4.44 -1.67
C ALA A 241 -17.52 -5.05 -1.48
N SER A 242 -17.61 -6.30 -1.01
CA SER A 242 -18.89 -6.95 -0.69
C SER A 242 -19.62 -6.23 0.46
N ARG A 243 -18.90 -5.92 1.54
CA ARG A 243 -19.46 -5.21 2.70
C ARG A 243 -19.94 -3.81 2.36
N ILE A 244 -19.13 -3.06 1.60
CA ILE A 244 -19.48 -1.70 1.16
C ILE A 244 -20.71 -1.75 0.26
N ARG A 245 -20.75 -2.64 -0.74
CA ARG A 245 -21.93 -2.79 -1.61
C ARG A 245 -23.20 -3.12 -0.82
N GLY A 246 -23.12 -4.02 0.16
CA GLY A 246 -24.25 -4.36 1.02
C GLY A 246 -24.75 -3.18 1.86
N ALA A 247 -23.84 -2.37 2.39
CA ALA A 247 -24.18 -1.20 3.21
C ALA A 247 -24.75 -0.04 2.37
N VAL A 248 -24.23 0.19 1.16
CA VAL A 248 -24.65 1.30 0.29
C VAL A 248 -26.00 1.00 -0.39
N ALA A 249 -26.29 -0.26 -0.69
CA ALA A 249 -27.52 -0.67 -1.37
C ALA A 249 -28.82 -0.33 -0.58
N SER A 250 -28.74 -0.16 0.74
CA SER A 250 -29.89 0.18 1.59
C SER A 250 -30.06 1.67 1.84
N ILE A 251 -29.20 2.51 1.25
CA ILE A 251 -29.09 3.94 1.56
C ILE A 251 -29.34 4.77 0.28
N SER A 252 -30.01 5.91 0.41
CA SER A 252 -30.21 6.86 -0.68
C SER A 252 -28.93 7.59 -1.08
N PHE A 253 -28.85 8.06 -2.32
CA PHE A 253 -27.65 8.74 -2.82
C PHE A 253 -27.29 9.99 -1.99
N ASP A 254 -28.27 10.85 -1.66
CA ASP A 254 -28.02 12.09 -0.92
C ASP A 254 -27.47 11.82 0.49
N TYR A 255 -28.03 10.83 1.19
CA TYR A 255 -27.54 10.46 2.52
C TYR A 255 -26.13 9.87 2.46
N PHE A 256 -25.87 9.02 1.45
CA PHE A 256 -24.54 8.48 1.22
C PHE A 256 -23.53 9.58 0.89
N HIS A 257 -23.87 10.54 0.02
CA HIS A 257 -22.99 11.64 -0.34
C HIS A 257 -22.57 12.48 0.88
N LYS A 258 -23.50 12.76 1.80
CA LYS A 258 -23.23 13.51 3.04
C LYS A 258 -22.46 12.73 4.11
N ASN A 259 -22.61 11.39 4.16
CA ASN A 259 -22.10 10.55 5.24
C ASN A 259 -21.14 9.43 4.77
N SER A 260 -20.63 9.51 3.54
CA SER A 260 -19.85 8.47 2.86
C SER A 260 -18.69 7.94 3.71
N ALA A 261 -17.92 8.85 4.32
CA ALA A 261 -16.81 8.53 5.20
C ALA A 261 -17.20 7.60 6.36
N ARG A 262 -18.31 7.92 7.05
CA ARG A 262 -18.78 7.12 8.19
C ARG A 262 -19.35 5.79 7.72
N ILE A 263 -20.14 5.79 6.65
CA ILE A 263 -20.80 4.58 6.12
C ILE A 263 -19.76 3.55 5.66
N ILE A 264 -18.79 3.97 4.85
CA ILE A 264 -17.75 3.08 4.33
C ILE A 264 -16.88 2.54 5.46
N ARG A 265 -16.44 3.40 6.38
CA ARG A 265 -15.64 2.95 7.53
C ARG A 265 -16.40 1.99 8.43
N ALA A 266 -17.67 2.27 8.73
CA ALA A 266 -18.53 1.37 9.50
C ALA A 266 -18.77 0.03 8.79
N ALA A 267 -18.94 0.04 7.46
CA ALA A 267 -19.13 -1.18 6.68
C ALA A 267 -17.87 -2.06 6.67
N CYS A 268 -16.68 -1.46 6.58
CA CYS A 268 -15.42 -2.19 6.56
C CYS A 268 -15.01 -2.67 7.95
N LEU A 269 -14.95 -1.75 8.93
CA LEU A 269 -14.38 -1.98 10.25
C LEU A 269 -15.40 -2.57 11.25
N GLY A 270 -16.69 -2.36 11.02
CA GLY A 270 -17.74 -2.71 11.96
C GLY A 270 -18.03 -1.58 12.96
N LEU A 271 -19.13 -1.78 13.70
CA LEU A 271 -19.58 -0.90 14.76
C LEU A 271 -19.42 -1.63 16.09
N ASP A 272 -18.95 -0.92 17.11
CA ASP A 272 -18.93 -1.40 18.48
C ASP A 272 -20.34 -1.34 19.11
N ASN A 273 -20.51 -1.94 20.29
CA ASN A 273 -21.77 -1.96 21.03
C ASN A 273 -22.34 -0.57 21.33
N ALA A 274 -21.47 0.45 21.38
CA ALA A 274 -21.84 1.86 21.54
C ALA A 274 -22.16 2.59 20.22
N GLY A 275 -22.13 1.92 19.08
CA GLY A 275 -22.37 2.52 17.75
C GLY A 275 -21.21 3.36 17.21
N LYS A 276 -20.03 3.29 17.85
CA LYS A 276 -18.78 3.89 17.36
C LYS A 276 -18.10 2.94 16.37
N VAL A 277 -17.48 3.50 15.32
CA VAL A 277 -16.68 2.71 14.37
C VAL A 277 -15.47 2.12 15.10
N GLN A 278 -15.21 0.83 14.89
CA GLN A 278 -14.05 0.14 15.46
C GLN A 278 -12.74 0.66 14.85
N ASP A 279 -11.64 0.58 15.60
CA ASP A 279 -10.33 1.06 15.13
C ASP A 279 -9.69 0.12 14.11
N TRP A 280 -10.08 -1.15 14.09
CA TRP A 280 -9.55 -2.14 13.17
C TRP A 280 -10.52 -3.30 12.95
N TYR A 281 -10.33 -3.99 11.82
CA TYR A 281 -10.99 -5.26 11.52
C TYR A 281 -9.96 -6.34 11.22
N MET A 282 -10.11 -7.52 11.80
CA MET A 282 -9.16 -8.63 11.64
C MET A 282 -9.78 -9.76 10.82
N PHE A 283 -9.04 -10.24 9.84
CA PHE A 283 -9.31 -11.49 9.15
C PHE A 283 -8.71 -12.64 9.96
N PRO A 284 -9.54 -13.56 10.48
CA PRO A 284 -9.05 -14.63 11.37
C PRO A 284 -8.21 -15.68 10.62
N GLU A 285 -8.40 -15.83 9.31
CA GLU A 285 -7.76 -16.86 8.50
C GLU A 285 -6.26 -16.62 8.31
N ASN A 286 -5.87 -15.38 8.06
CA ASN A 286 -4.49 -14.99 7.77
C ASN A 286 -3.91 -13.94 8.71
N ARG A 287 -4.64 -13.58 9.79
CA ARG A 287 -4.22 -12.57 10.77
C ARG A 287 -3.97 -11.18 10.15
N LEU A 288 -4.57 -10.89 8.99
CA LEU A 288 -4.52 -9.56 8.39
C LEU A 288 -5.43 -8.61 9.14
N ARG A 289 -4.90 -7.45 9.52
CA ARG A 289 -5.64 -6.38 10.19
C ARG A 289 -5.79 -5.20 9.26
N ILE A 290 -7.02 -4.78 9.01
CA ILE A 290 -7.35 -3.51 8.37
C ILE A 290 -7.45 -2.46 9.46
N THR A 291 -6.57 -1.47 9.45
CA THR A 291 -6.48 -0.40 10.45
C THR A 291 -7.24 0.85 10.04
N GLY A 292 -7.56 1.00 8.76
CA GLY A 292 -8.24 2.19 8.27
C GLY A 292 -8.69 2.06 6.83
N VAL A 293 -9.64 2.91 6.47
CA VAL A 293 -10.13 3.05 5.10
C VAL A 293 -10.16 4.53 4.73
N ASP A 294 -9.47 4.85 3.65
CA ASP A 294 -9.37 6.19 3.08
C ASP A 294 -10.09 6.23 1.73
N ILE A 295 -10.96 7.22 1.57
CA ILE A 295 -11.75 7.42 0.36
C ILE A 295 -11.00 8.42 -0.50
N GLN A 296 -10.43 7.96 -1.61
CA GLN A 296 -9.66 8.81 -2.52
C GLN A 296 -10.57 9.60 -3.45
N SER A 297 -11.59 8.95 -3.99
CA SER A 297 -12.61 9.61 -4.81
C SER A 297 -13.93 8.85 -4.80
N VAL A 298 -15.01 9.62 -4.97
CA VAL A 298 -16.38 9.13 -5.18
C VAL A 298 -16.87 9.79 -6.45
N ALA A 299 -17.02 9.01 -7.52
CA ALA A 299 -17.48 9.52 -8.81
C ALA A 299 -18.81 8.86 -9.19
N PRO A 300 -19.81 9.61 -9.68
CA PRO A 300 -20.96 8.98 -10.31
C PRO A 300 -20.52 8.22 -11.57
N GLY A 301 -21.05 7.00 -11.75
CA GLY A 301 -20.79 6.17 -12.92
C GLY A 301 -21.59 6.61 -14.14
N ASP A 302 -22.61 7.44 -13.97
CA ASP A 302 -23.46 7.99 -15.02
C ASP A 302 -23.21 9.49 -15.20
N GLU A 303 -22.92 9.89 -16.44
CA GLU A 303 -22.70 11.27 -16.83
C GLU A 303 -23.96 12.12 -16.58
N HIS A 304 -25.15 11.55 -16.75
CA HIS A 304 -26.41 12.26 -16.50
C HIS A 304 -26.57 12.66 -15.03
N ILE A 305 -26.22 11.77 -14.10
CA ILE A 305 -26.28 12.07 -12.66
C ILE A 305 -25.25 13.14 -12.29
N SER A 306 -24.07 13.10 -12.90
CA SER A 306 -23.04 14.14 -12.74
C SER A 306 -23.56 15.52 -13.18
N GLU A 307 -24.21 15.60 -14.35
CA GLU A 307 -24.81 16.84 -14.83
C GLU A 307 -25.92 17.35 -13.91
N LEU A 308 -26.79 16.46 -13.41
CA LEU A 308 -27.85 16.82 -12.47
C LEU A 308 -27.29 17.37 -11.16
N LEU A 309 -26.17 16.81 -10.68
CA LEU A 309 -25.47 17.32 -9.50
C LEU A 309 -24.88 18.71 -9.76
N MET A 310 -24.25 18.93 -10.92
CA MET A 310 -23.73 20.24 -11.29
C MET A 310 -24.84 21.29 -11.36
N LYS A 311 -25.98 20.96 -11.98
CA LYS A 311 -27.16 21.84 -12.03
C LYS A 311 -27.71 22.14 -10.64
N SER A 312 -27.75 21.14 -9.75
CA SER A 312 -28.17 21.34 -8.36
C SER A 312 -27.24 22.28 -7.59
N VAL A 313 -25.93 22.13 -7.73
CA VAL A 313 -24.94 23.04 -7.13
C VAL A 313 -25.08 24.46 -7.66
N GLN A 314 -25.28 24.62 -8.98
CA GLN A 314 -25.53 25.92 -9.60
C GLN A 314 -26.78 26.59 -9.02
N MET A 315 -27.90 25.85 -8.93
CA MET A 315 -29.13 26.36 -8.32
C MET A 315 -28.94 26.72 -6.84
N ALA A 316 -28.18 25.93 -6.07
CA ALA A 316 -27.90 26.24 -4.67
C ALA A 316 -27.09 27.53 -4.51
N ILE A 317 -26.10 27.76 -5.38
CA ILE A 317 -25.34 29.02 -5.43
C ILE A 317 -26.28 30.17 -5.80
N GLU A 318 -27.14 30.01 -6.80
CA GLU A 318 -28.09 31.04 -7.21
C GLU A 318 -29.07 31.40 -6.08
N ILE A 319 -29.62 30.40 -5.39
CA ILE A 319 -30.53 30.62 -4.24
C ILE A 319 -29.82 31.35 -3.10
N THR A 320 -28.59 30.95 -2.75
CA THR A 320 -27.83 31.62 -1.69
C THR A 320 -27.43 33.04 -2.08
N THR A 321 -27.08 33.28 -3.34
CA THR A 321 -26.76 34.61 -3.87
C THR A 321 -27.99 35.51 -3.86
N ASN A 322 -29.13 35.01 -4.33
CA ASN A 322 -30.40 35.73 -4.31
C ASN A 322 -30.87 36.02 -2.88
N SER A 323 -30.66 35.09 -1.95
CA SER A 323 -30.97 35.29 -0.53
C SER A 323 -30.08 36.34 0.12
N LEU A 324 -28.78 36.34 -0.18
CA LEU A 324 -27.83 37.37 0.25
C LEU A 324 -28.20 38.74 -0.34
N GLU A 325 -28.52 38.80 -1.63
CA GLU A 325 -28.91 40.04 -2.31
C GLU A 325 -30.23 40.59 -1.74
N ALA A 326 -31.24 39.74 -1.55
CA ALA A 326 -32.51 40.14 -0.93
C ALA A 326 -32.30 40.67 0.49
N SER A 327 -31.44 40.03 1.28
CA SER A 327 -31.09 40.48 2.64
C SER A 327 -30.35 41.82 2.60
N ALA A 328 -29.38 41.98 1.72
CA ALA A 328 -28.63 43.23 1.55
C ALA A 328 -29.54 44.39 1.09
N ARG A 329 -30.44 44.12 0.12
CA ARG A 329 -31.45 45.10 -0.33
C ARG A 329 -32.40 45.48 0.81
N TYR A 330 -32.85 44.50 1.59
CA TYR A 330 -33.72 44.77 2.74
C TYR A 330 -33.03 45.65 3.79
N VAL A 331 -31.79 45.32 4.17
CA VAL A 331 -31.00 46.12 5.10
C VAL A 331 -30.79 47.53 4.56
N GLY A 332 -30.38 47.67 3.30
CA GLY A 332 -30.21 48.98 2.67
C GLY A 332 -31.49 49.81 2.63
N LEU A 333 -32.64 49.20 2.35
CA LEU A 333 -33.93 49.89 2.40
C LEU A 333 -34.30 50.34 3.82
N VAL A 334 -34.04 49.51 4.83
CA VAL A 334 -34.29 49.86 6.24
C VAL A 334 -33.38 51.01 6.69
N GLU A 335 -32.10 50.98 6.31
CA GLU A 335 -31.14 52.05 6.61
C GLU A 335 -31.56 53.38 5.97
N VAL A 336 -31.95 53.36 4.68
CA VAL A 336 -32.44 54.56 3.99
C VAL A 336 -33.71 55.09 4.66
N GLN A 337 -34.67 54.23 5.00
CA GLN A 337 -35.89 54.64 5.70
C GLN A 337 -35.61 55.21 7.10
N GLN A 338 -34.63 54.66 7.82
CA GLN A 338 -34.20 55.21 9.11
C GLN A 338 -33.57 56.58 8.94
N GLN A 339 -32.67 56.76 7.97
CA GLN A 339 -32.08 58.07 7.68
C GLN A 339 -33.12 59.11 7.26
N GLU A 340 -34.09 58.72 6.43
CA GLU A 340 -35.20 59.60 6.03
C GLU A 340 -36.08 59.99 7.21
N ARG A 341 -36.39 59.05 8.12
CA ARG A 341 -37.13 59.34 9.36
C ARG A 341 -36.35 60.27 10.29
N GLU A 342 -35.07 59.99 10.51
CA GLU A 342 -34.19 60.83 11.33
C GLU A 342 -34.09 62.25 10.76
N GLN A 343 -33.89 62.39 9.44
CA GLN A 343 -33.89 63.71 8.80
C GLN A 343 -35.25 64.39 8.91
N PHE A 344 -36.35 63.67 8.69
CA PHE A 344 -37.70 64.22 8.79
C PHE A 344 -38.02 64.68 10.21
N ASP A 345 -37.58 63.96 11.25
CA ASP A 345 -37.76 64.36 12.65
C ASP A 345 -36.88 65.55 13.05
N LEU A 346 -35.70 65.71 12.44
CA LEU A 346 -34.82 66.86 12.67
C LEU A 346 -35.34 68.16 12.04
N VAL A 347 -36.08 68.10 10.93
CA VAL A 347 -36.63 69.29 10.24
C VAL A 347 -37.58 70.14 11.11
N PRO A 348 -38.61 69.60 11.78
CA PRO A 348 -39.49 70.39 12.64
C PRO A 348 -38.77 70.89 13.89
N ILE A 349 -37.81 70.14 14.44
CA ILE A 349 -36.98 70.60 15.57
C ILE A 349 -36.15 71.82 15.15
N SER A 350 -35.46 71.73 14.00
CA SER A 350 -34.70 72.84 13.41
C SER A 350 -35.58 74.05 13.14
N ASN A 351 -36.76 73.87 12.54
CA ASN A 351 -37.72 74.95 12.30
C ASN A 351 -38.25 75.57 13.60
N ARG A 352 -38.44 74.78 14.66
CA ARG A 352 -38.88 75.29 15.97
C ARG A 352 -37.80 76.14 16.63
N VAL A 353 -36.54 75.70 16.57
CA VAL A 353 -35.37 76.45 17.06
C VAL A 353 -35.21 77.73 16.25
N PHE A 354 -35.29 77.67 14.92
CA PHE A 354 -35.19 78.84 14.05
C PHE A 354 -36.31 79.86 14.31
N ASN A 355 -37.55 79.40 14.46
CA ASN A 355 -38.68 80.28 14.80
C ASN A 355 -38.52 80.87 16.21
N HIS A 356 -38.03 80.10 17.18
CA HIS A 356 -37.75 80.61 18.53
C HIS A 356 -36.69 81.73 18.50
N TRP A 357 -35.59 81.53 17.76
CA TRP A 357 -34.57 82.56 17.53
C TRP A 357 -35.14 83.80 16.84
N LYS A 358 -36.03 83.62 15.86
CA LYS A 358 -36.70 84.74 15.18
C LYS A 358 -37.60 85.54 16.12
N TYR A 359 -38.29 84.87 17.05
CA TYR A 359 -39.10 85.53 18.10
C TYR A 359 -38.22 86.31 19.09
N GLN A 360 -37.16 85.69 19.61
CA GLN A 360 -36.19 86.34 20.50
C GLN A 360 -35.52 87.55 19.83
N PHE A 361 -35.17 87.45 18.55
CA PHE A 361 -34.60 88.58 17.80
C PHE A 361 -35.61 89.72 17.61
N LYS A 362 -36.89 89.39 17.38
CA LYS A 362 -37.98 90.38 17.31
C LYS A 362 -38.18 91.08 18.66
N GLU A 363 -38.20 90.35 19.77
CA GLU A 363 -38.26 90.93 21.11
C GLU A 363 -37.05 91.82 21.40
N PHE A 364 -35.86 91.41 20.98
CA PHE A 364 -34.64 92.21 21.14
C PHE A 364 -34.72 93.52 20.35
N THR A 365 -35.19 93.48 19.10
CA THR A 365 -35.41 94.70 18.30
C THR A 365 -36.54 95.58 18.84
N SER A 366 -37.61 95.00 19.38
CA SER A 366 -38.71 95.75 19.99
C SER A 366 -38.28 96.43 21.30
N ASN A 367 -37.45 95.76 22.11
CA ASN A 367 -36.87 96.34 23.33
C ASN A 367 -35.77 97.37 23.04
N ALA A 368 -35.10 97.28 21.88
CA ALA A 368 -34.15 98.30 21.44
C ALA A 368 -34.86 99.58 20.97
N VAL A 369 -36.01 99.44 20.28
CA VAL A 369 -36.83 100.58 19.84
C VAL A 369 -37.47 101.29 21.05
N SER A 370 -37.99 100.56 22.04
CA SER A 370 -38.54 101.17 23.26
C SER A 370 -37.50 101.83 24.18
N ARG A 371 -36.20 101.55 23.98
CA ARG A 371 -35.09 102.21 24.68
C ARG A 371 -34.55 103.46 23.96
N TRP A 372 -34.98 103.71 22.73
CA TRP A 372 -34.62 104.92 21.97
C TRP A 372 -35.69 106.03 22.07
N ASP A 373 -36.91 105.69 22.48
CA ASP A 373 -38.03 106.64 22.68
C ASP A 373 -38.19 107.13 24.15
N ALA A 374 -37.17 106.92 24.99
CA ALA A 374 -37.08 107.46 26.37
C ALA A 374 -35.75 108.20 26.54
#